data_AF-A0AAD7NDN4-F1
#
_entry.id   AF-A0AAD7NDN4-F1
#
_cell.length_a   1.000
_cell.length_b   1.000
_cell.length_c   1.000
_cell.angle_alpha   90.00
_cell.angle_beta   90.00
_cell.angle_gamma   90.00
#
_symmetry.space_group_name_H-M   'P 1'
#
loop_
_entity.id
_entity.type
_entity.pdbx_description
1 polymer ?
#
loop_
_entity_poly.entity_id
_entity_poly.type
_entity_poly.pdbx_seq_one_letter_code
_entity_poly.pdbx_strand_id
1 'polypeptide(L)'
;MLQANIDLRAQLAEVDASILRLKSRLRALEATRLPLQRQLDRVVFQVLSLPPEVVSNIFVECLPRRLDTGSLDRGVPNAKLAPLLLLQVCRTWRAIAVSTPHLW
;
A
#
# COMPACT_ATOMS: atom_id res chain seq x y z
N MET A 1 11.87 53.30 25.53
CA MET A 1 10.95 53.11 24.37
C MET A 1 11.69 52.80 23.07
N LEU A 2 12.73 53.57 22.69
CA LEU A 2 13.51 53.30 21.47
C LEU A 2 14.22 51.94 21.46
N GLN A 3 14.89 51.55 22.56
CA GLN A 3 15.62 50.27 22.64
C GLN A 3 14.70 49.04 22.50
N ALA A 4 13.57 49.05 23.21
CA ALA A 4 12.57 47.97 23.11
C ALA A 4 12.00 47.81 21.68
N ASN A 5 11.91 48.90 20.91
CA ASN A 5 11.47 48.84 19.51
C ASN A 5 12.54 48.21 18.60
N ILE A 6 13.82 48.49 18.86
CA ILE A 6 14.95 47.90 18.14
C ILE A 6 15.03 46.40 18.43
N ASP A 7 14.89 46.00 19.69
CA ASP A 7 14.95 44.59 20.11
C ASP A 7 13.79 43.77 19.50
N LEU A 8 12.57 44.33 19.44
CA LEU A 8 11.42 43.69 18.78
C LEU A 8 11.63 43.53 17.27
N ARG A 9 12.23 44.52 16.60
CA ARG A 9 12.54 44.43 15.16
C ARG A 9 13.60 43.37 14.88
N ALA A 10 14.61 43.25 15.76
CA ALA A 10 15.62 42.20 15.65
C ALA A 10 15.02 40.80 15.83
N GLN A 11 14.11 40.63 16.81
CA GLN A 11 13.40 39.38 17.02
C GLN A 11 12.50 39.01 15.83
N LEU A 12 11.79 39.97 15.25
CA LEU A 12 10.97 39.74 14.06
C LEU A 12 11.82 39.30 12.86
N ALA A 13 12.97 39.97 12.64
CA ALA A 13 13.89 39.61 11.57
C ALA A 13 14.45 38.19 11.71
N GLU A 14 14.74 37.74 12.94
CA GLU A 14 15.20 36.37 13.21
C GLU A 14 14.11 35.33 12.92
N VAL A 15 12.87 35.62 13.31
CA VAL A 15 11.72 34.74 13.01
C VAL A 15 11.50 34.67 11.50
N ASP A 16 11.57 35.80 10.79
CA ASP A 16 11.42 35.84 9.33
C ASP A 16 12.54 35.05 8.62
N ALA A 17 13.78 35.18 9.08
CA ALA A 17 14.90 34.39 8.57
C ALA A 17 14.67 32.88 8.80
N SER A 18 14.15 32.51 9.98
CA SER A 18 13.79 31.14 10.31
C SER A 18 12.64 30.61 9.44
N ILE A 19 11.61 31.41 9.16
CA ILE A 19 10.51 31.07 8.24
C ILE A 19 11.05 30.81 6.84
N LEU A 20 11.93 31.69 6.33
CA LEU A 20 12.52 31.52 5.01
C LEU A 20 13.34 30.23 4.92
N ARG A 21 14.14 29.93 5.94
CA ARG A 21 14.93 28.70 6.05
C ARG A 21 14.06 27.44 6.09
N LEU A 22 12.96 27.46 6.84
CA LEU A 22 12.05 26.32 6.89
C LEU A 22 11.30 26.14 5.56
N LYS A 23 10.86 27.22 4.92
CA LYS A 23 10.22 27.17 3.60
C LYS A 23 11.16 26.66 2.51
N SER A 24 12.45 26.97 2.56
CA SER A 24 13.41 26.41 1.60
C SER A 24 13.63 24.92 1.81
N ARG A 25 13.74 24.47 3.07
CA ARG A 25 13.83 23.04 3.40
C ARG A 25 12.59 22.27 2.99
N LEU A 26 11.40 22.82 3.22
CA LEU A 26 10.14 22.20 2.79
C LEU A 26 10.12 22.00 1.27
N ARG A 27 10.46 23.04 0.51
CA ARG A 27 10.53 22.96 -0.96
C ARG A 27 11.51 21.90 -1.45
N ALA A 28 12.68 21.77 -0.80
CA ALA A 28 13.66 20.74 -1.15
C ALA A 28 13.13 19.32 -0.89
N LEU A 29 12.45 19.12 0.25
CA LEU A 29 11.82 17.84 0.58
C LEU A 29 10.67 17.50 -0.37
N GLU A 30 9.83 18.47 -0.73
CA GLU A 30 8.76 18.28 -1.71
C GLU A 30 9.31 17.94 -3.11
N ALA A 31 10.38 18.60 -3.53
CA ALA A 31 11.09 18.29 -4.77
C ALA A 31 11.64 16.85 -4.78
N THR A 32 12.02 16.31 -3.62
CA THR A 32 12.48 14.93 -3.46
C THR A 32 11.32 13.93 -3.37
N ARG A 33 10.21 14.33 -2.74
CA ARG A 33 9.00 13.50 -2.57
C ARG A 33 8.38 13.14 -3.91
N LEU A 34 8.30 14.10 -4.84
CA LEU A 34 7.61 13.92 -6.11
C LEU A 34 8.19 12.79 -6.99
N PRO A 35 9.52 12.67 -7.23
CA PRO A 35 10.08 11.56 -7.99
C PRO A 35 9.93 10.21 -7.26
N LEU A 36 10.07 10.17 -5.94
CA LEU A 36 9.88 8.94 -5.16
C LEU A 36 8.43 8.44 -5.26
N GLN A 37 7.46 9.35 -5.16
CA GLN A 37 6.06 9.01 -5.31
C GLN A 37 5.79 8.45 -6.72
N ARG A 38 6.33 9.07 -7.77
CA ARG A 38 6.23 8.53 -9.14
C ARG A 38 6.88 7.16 -9.31
N GLN A 39 7.97 6.88 -8.60
CA GLN A 39 8.61 5.56 -8.63
C GLN A 39 7.70 4.50 -7.98
N LEU A 40 7.08 4.83 -6.85
CA LEU A 40 6.11 3.94 -6.18
C LEU A 40 4.85 3.72 -7.02
N ASP A 41 4.36 4.76 -7.70
CA ASP A 41 3.19 4.64 -8.60
C ASP A 41 3.46 3.70 -9.79
N ARG A 42 4.73 3.52 -10.20
CA ARG A 42 5.11 2.51 -11.20
C ARG A 42 5.11 1.09 -10.63
N VAL A 43 5.34 0.96 -9.33
CA VAL A 43 5.22 -0.31 -8.60
C VAL A 43 3.75 -0.49 -8.20
N VAL A 44 2.86 -0.53 -9.20
CA VAL A 44 1.51 -1.03 -8.96
C VAL A 44 1.65 -2.52 -8.66
N PHE A 45 1.06 -2.98 -7.55
CA PHE A 45 0.99 -4.41 -7.26
C PHE A 45 0.32 -5.10 -8.46
N GLN A 46 1.11 -5.79 -9.27
CA GLN A 46 0.71 -6.27 -10.60
C GLN A 46 -0.50 -7.22 -10.55
N VAL A 47 -0.68 -7.91 -9.42
CA VAL A 47 -1.85 -8.77 -9.20
C VAL A 47 -3.17 -8.00 -9.07
N LEU A 48 -3.13 -6.69 -8.80
CA LEU A 48 -4.29 -5.79 -8.78
C LEU A 48 -4.58 -5.18 -10.16
N SER A 49 -3.69 -5.32 -11.14
CA SER A 49 -3.90 -4.86 -12.52
C SER A 49 -4.29 -5.98 -13.48
N LEU A 50 -4.31 -7.23 -13.02
CA LEU A 50 -4.76 -8.36 -13.83
C LEU A 50 -6.29 -8.35 -14.00
N PRO A 51 -6.81 -8.74 -15.17
CA PRO A 51 -8.24 -9.00 -15.33
C PRO A 51 -8.72 -10.06 -14.32
N PRO A 52 -9.94 -9.92 -13.77
CA PRO A 52 -10.50 -10.88 -12.82
C PRO A 52 -10.40 -12.34 -13.28
N GLU A 53 -10.57 -12.60 -14.58
CA GLU A 53 -10.53 -13.94 -15.19
C GLU A 53 -9.14 -14.58 -15.07
N VAL A 54 -8.07 -13.78 -15.24
CA VAL A 54 -6.69 -14.25 -15.08
C VAL A 54 -6.41 -14.58 -13.63
N VAL A 55 -6.88 -13.74 -12.70
CA VAL A 55 -6.73 -13.98 -11.26
C VAL A 55 -7.51 -15.23 -10.83
N SER A 56 -8.74 -15.42 -11.33
CA SER A 56 -9.53 -16.62 -11.10
C SER A 56 -8.81 -17.89 -11.57
N ASN A 57 -8.17 -17.87 -12.75
CA ASN A 57 -7.40 -19.01 -13.25
C ASN A 57 -6.20 -19.31 -12.33
N ILE A 58 -5.47 -18.28 -11.89
CA ILE A 58 -4.37 -18.44 -10.92
C ILE A 58 -4.88 -19.07 -9.62
N PHE A 59 -6.05 -18.64 -9.13
CA PHE A 59 -6.64 -19.18 -7.90
C PHE A 59 -6.98 -20.66 -8.02
N VAL A 60 -7.51 -21.09 -9.17
CA VAL A 60 -7.83 -22.51 -9.43
C VAL A 60 -6.55 -23.36 -9.43
N GLU A 61 -5.46 -22.86 -10.03
CA GLU A 61 -4.17 -23.55 -10.02
C GLU A 61 -3.51 -23.59 -8.63
N CYS A 62 -3.95 -22.76 -7.68
CA CYS A 62 -3.48 -22.76 -6.30
C CYS A 62 -4.23 -23.74 -5.40
N LEU A 63 -5.24 -24.46 -5.91
CA LEU A 63 -5.95 -25.47 -5.13
C LEU A 63 -4.99 -26.62 -4.77
N PRO A 64 -5.03 -27.13 -3.53
CA PRO A 64 -4.16 -28.24 -3.12
C PRO A 64 -4.36 -29.46 -4.01
N ARG A 65 -3.28 -30.03 -4.57
CA ARG A 65 -3.41 -31.29 -5.33
C ARG A 65 -3.55 -32.44 -4.35
N ARG A 66 -4.19 -33.52 -4.81
CA ARG A 66 -4.53 -34.71 -4.00
C ARG A 66 -3.37 -35.37 -3.24
N LEU A 67 -2.13 -35.07 -3.62
CA LEU A 67 -0.90 -35.65 -3.06
C LEU A 67 -0.21 -34.73 -2.04
N ASP A 68 -0.54 -33.44 -2.03
CA ASP A 68 0.20 -32.41 -1.28
C ASP A 68 -0.33 -32.30 0.17
N THR A 69 -1.61 -32.62 0.36
CA THR A 69 -2.26 -32.71 1.66
C THR A 69 -2.13 -34.12 2.19
N GLY A 70 -0.97 -34.47 2.73
CA GLY A 70 -0.80 -35.68 3.51
C GLY A 70 -1.88 -35.75 4.59
N SER A 71 -2.86 -36.63 4.40
CA SER A 71 -3.85 -37.05 5.40
C SER A 71 -4.76 -35.97 6.03
N LEU A 72 -4.72 -34.72 5.57
CA LEU A 72 -5.63 -33.67 6.03
C LEU A 72 -6.96 -33.80 5.30
N ASP A 73 -7.98 -34.16 6.07
CA ASP A 73 -9.41 -34.21 5.74
C ASP A 73 -9.78 -33.50 4.43
N ARG A 74 -9.99 -34.31 3.39
CA ARG A 74 -10.63 -33.89 2.14
C ARG A 74 -12.08 -33.52 2.45
N GLY A 75 -12.31 -32.28 2.90
CA GLY A 75 -13.64 -31.76 3.18
C GLY A 75 -13.73 -30.81 4.38
N VAL A 76 -12.69 -30.68 5.20
CA VAL A 76 -12.71 -29.72 6.33
C VAL A 76 -12.22 -28.35 5.85
N PRO A 77 -13.03 -27.29 5.97
CA PRO A 77 -12.62 -25.93 5.65
C PRO A 77 -11.39 -25.52 6.48
N ASN A 78 -10.27 -25.22 5.83
CA ASN A 78 -9.05 -24.76 6.49
C ASN A 78 -8.69 -23.36 6.00
N ALA A 79 -8.73 -22.37 6.89
CA ALA A 79 -8.42 -20.98 6.58
C ALA A 79 -6.98 -20.78 6.05
N LYS A 80 -6.06 -21.71 6.33
CA LYS A 80 -4.67 -21.66 5.87
C LYS A 80 -4.46 -22.27 4.48
N LEU A 81 -5.49 -22.84 3.87
CA LEU A 81 -5.43 -23.45 2.54
C LEU A 81 -6.36 -22.74 1.56
N ALA A 82 -6.03 -22.76 0.28
CA ALA A 82 -6.96 -22.36 -0.77
C ALA A 82 -8.20 -23.29 -0.75
N PRO A 83 -9.40 -22.76 -1.04
CA PRO A 83 -9.67 -21.39 -1.49
C PRO A 83 -9.76 -20.35 -0.36
N LEU A 84 -9.93 -20.75 0.91
CA LEU A 84 -10.22 -19.83 2.02
C LEU A 84 -9.09 -18.84 2.30
N LEU A 85 -7.83 -19.27 2.13
CA LEU A 85 -6.66 -18.40 2.24
C LEU A 85 -6.76 -17.18 1.32
N LEU A 86 -7.28 -17.37 0.10
CA LEU A 86 -7.39 -16.31 -0.91
C LEU A 86 -8.39 -15.22 -0.50
N LEU A 87 -9.37 -15.56 0.34
CA LEU A 87 -10.37 -14.63 0.87
C LEU A 87 -9.79 -13.67 1.91
N GLN A 88 -8.59 -13.94 2.44
CA GLN A 88 -7.99 -13.19 3.54
C GLN A 88 -6.99 -12.12 3.06
N VAL A 89 -6.62 -12.10 1.78
CA VAL A 89 -5.57 -11.20 1.26
C VAL A 89 -6.05 -9.75 1.15
N CYS A 90 -7.09 -9.48 0.35
CA CYS A 90 -7.67 -8.14 0.22
C CYS A 90 -9.13 -8.21 -0.24
N ARG A 91 -9.83 -7.06 -0.27
CA ARG A 91 -11.24 -6.99 -0.70
C ARG A 91 -11.43 -7.45 -2.16
N THR A 92 -10.52 -7.06 -3.05
CA THR A 92 -10.59 -7.42 -4.48
C THR A 92 -10.44 -8.93 -4.68
N TRP A 93 -9.45 -9.55 -4.04
CA TRP A 93 -9.25 -11.01 -4.11
C TRP A 93 -10.45 -11.79 -3.57
N ARG A 94 -11.02 -11.32 -2.45
CA ARG A 94 -12.23 -11.92 -1.90
C ARG A 94 -13.40 -11.85 -2.89
N ALA A 95 -13.62 -10.70 -3.53
CA ALA A 95 -14.68 -10.55 -4.53
C ALA A 95 -14.48 -11.50 -5.72
N ILE A 96 -13.25 -11.61 -6.23
CA ILE A 96 -12.90 -12.52 -7.34
C ILE A 96 -13.11 -13.98 -6.93
N ALA A 97 -12.59 -14.39 -5.76
CA ALA A 97 -12.70 -15.78 -5.31
C ALA A 97 -14.15 -16.20 -5.02
N VAL A 98 -14.96 -15.33 -4.40
CA VAL A 98 -16.40 -15.61 -4.19
C VAL A 98 -17.16 -15.72 -5.51
N SER A 99 -16.78 -14.92 -6.52
CA SER A 99 -17.41 -14.96 -7.85
C SER A 99 -16.84 -16.03 -8.79
N THR A 100 -15.90 -16.87 -8.34
CA THR A 100 -15.30 -17.95 -9.14
C THR A 100 -15.86 -19.30 -8.71
N PRO A 101 -16.83 -19.90 -9.45
CA PRO A 101 -17.48 -21.14 -9.03
C PRO A 101 -16.54 -22.34 -8.92
N HIS A 102 -15.49 -22.40 -9.74
CA HIS A 102 -14.52 -23.51 -9.78
C HIS A 102 -13.67 -23.65 -8.50
N LEU A 103 -13.76 -22.70 -7.56
CA LEU A 103 -13.07 -22.77 -6.27
C LEU A 103 -13.85 -23.52 -5.18
N TRP A 104 -15.13 -23.82 -5.41
CA TRP A 104 -16.08 -24.38 -4.44
C TRP A 104 -16.58 -25.74 -4.90
#